data_AF-M4QTS6-F1
#
_entry.id   AF-M4QTS6-F1
#
_cell.length_a   1.000
_cell.length_b   1.000
_cell.length_c   1.000
_cell.angle_alpha   90.00
_cell.angle_beta   90.00
_cell.angle_gamma   90.00
#
_symmetry.space_group_name_H-M   'P 1'
#
loop_
_entity.id
_entity.type
_entity.pdbx_description
1 polymer ?
#
loop_
_entity_poly.entity_id
_entity_poly.type
_entity_poly.pdbx_seq_one_letter_code
_entity_poly.pdbx_strand_id
1 'polypeptide(L)' 'MSIINRVNIVIFLVYRVNMKVRPSVRKMCEKCRIIRRHRKVMVICTNPKHKQRQG' A
#
# COMPACT_ATOMS: atom_id res chain seq x y z
N MET A 1 12.73 -13.03 11.51
CA MET A 1 11.81 -13.18 10.36
C MET A 1 10.88 -11.97 10.31
N SER A 2 10.85 -11.09 9.31
CA SER A 2 11.18 -11.31 7.90
C SER A 2 11.60 -9.99 7.25
N ILE A 3 12.86 -9.91 6.80
CA ILE A 3 13.44 -9.31 5.56
C ILE A 3 12.82 -8.04 4.89
N ILE A 4 11.74 -7.41 5.34
CA ILE A 4 11.02 -6.36 4.58
C ILE A 4 11.33 -4.93 5.08
N ASN A 5 12.32 -4.76 5.96
CA ASN A 5 12.60 -3.50 6.67
C ASN A 5 13.77 -2.65 6.12
N ARG A 6 14.16 -2.78 4.85
CA ARG A 6 15.06 -1.77 4.22
C ARG A 6 14.65 -1.25 2.85
N VAL A 7 13.79 -1.96 2.10
CA VAL A 7 13.39 -1.54 0.74
C VAL A 7 12.15 -0.62 0.73
N ASN A 8 11.48 -0.42 1.87
CA ASN A 8 10.17 0.25 1.93
C ASN A 8 10.17 1.72 2.41
N ILE A 9 11.32 2.29 2.78
CA ILE A 9 11.44 3.73 3.07
C ILE A 9 11.66 4.55 1.78
N VAL A 10 12.36 3.99 0.80
CA VAL A 10 12.72 4.70 -0.45
C VAL A 10 11.56 4.78 -1.46
N ILE A 11 10.60 3.83 -1.42
CA ILE A 11 9.42 3.80 -2.34
C ILE A 11 8.38 4.90 -2.01
N PHE A 12 8.44 5.51 -0.82
CA PHE A 12 7.48 6.54 -0.40
C PHE A 12 7.82 7.95 -0.91
N LEU A 13 9.11 8.25 -1.18
CA LEU A 13 9.57 9.60 -1.55
C LEU A 13 9.80 9.82 -3.06
N VAL A 14 9.88 8.76 -3.87
CA VAL A 14 10.24 8.89 -5.31
C VAL A 14 9.02 8.93 -6.24
N TYR A 15 7.82 8.57 -5.79
CA TYR A 15 6.62 8.62 -6.65
C TYR A 15 5.49 9.40 -5.94
N ARG A 16 5.09 10.55 -6.50
CA ARG A 16 3.85 11.29 -6.16
C ARG A 16 2.61 10.45 -6.48
N VAL A 17 2.38 9.37 -5.75
CA VAL A 17 1.26 8.46 -6.00
C VAL A 17 0.09 8.81 -5.11
N ASN A 18 -0.99 9.28 -5.71
CA ASN A 18 -2.22 9.65 -5.02
C ASN A 18 -2.81 8.41 -4.32
N MET A 19 -2.71 8.37 -2.98
CA MET A 19 -3.24 7.29 -2.13
C MET A 19 -4.74 7.51 -1.91
N LYS A 20 -5.57 6.54 -2.32
CA LYS A 20 -7.03 6.66 -2.17
C LYS A 20 -7.47 6.22 -0.78
N VAL A 21 -8.06 7.13 -0.02
CA VAL A 21 -8.69 6.82 1.26
C VAL A 21 -10.11 6.30 1.01
N ARG A 22 -10.43 5.11 1.52
CA ARG A 22 -11.75 4.48 1.39
C ARG A 22 -12.13 3.77 2.70
N PRO A 23 -13.42 3.72 3.06
CA PRO A 23 -13.86 2.98 4.24
C PRO A 23 -13.66 1.47 4.09
N SER A 24 -13.80 0.94 2.87
CA SER A 24 -13.54 -0.46 2.54
C SER A 24 -12.32 -0.61 1.65
N VAL A 25 -11.48 -1.60 1.95
CA VAL A 25 -10.25 -1.88 1.19
C VAL A 25 -10.33 -3.28 0.62
N ARG A 26 -10.33 -3.39 -0.71
CA ARG A 26 -10.36 -4.66 -1.45
C ARG A 26 -9.21 -4.72 -2.46
N LYS A 27 -8.73 -5.93 -2.74
CA LYS A 27 -7.78 -6.17 -3.84
C LYS A 27 -8.50 -5.99 -5.18
N MET A 28 -7.88 -5.25 -6.10
CA MET A 28 -8.38 -5.07 -7.47
C MET A 28 -7.62 -5.94 -8.48
N CYS A 29 -6.49 -6.52 -8.08
CA CYS A 29 -5.55 -7.21 -8.94
C CYS A 29 -4.82 -8.32 -8.18
N GLU A 30 -4.26 -9.30 -8.88
CA GLU A 30 -3.49 -10.41 -8.27
C GLU A 30 -2.22 -9.92 -7.57
N LYS A 31 -1.59 -8.87 -8.11
CA LYS A 31 -0.38 -8.23 -7.57
C LYS A 31 -0.67 -7.36 -6.34
N CYS A 32 -1.94 -7.13 -6.01
CA CYS A 32 -2.36 -6.23 -4.95
C CYS A 32 -2.22 -6.92 -3.60
N ARG A 33 -1.41 -6.37 -2.70
CA ARG A 33 -1.16 -6.96 -1.37
C ARG A 33 -1.78 -6.08 -0.29
N ILE A 34 -2.52 -6.73 0.61
CA ILE A 34 -3.04 -6.10 1.81
C ILE A 34 -1.93 -6.12 2.85
N ILE A 35 -1.57 -4.96 3.38
CA ILE A 35 -0.59 -4.79 4.43
C ILE A 35 -1.22 -4.09 5.63
N ARG A 36 -0.78 -4.45 6.84
CA ARG A 36 -1.13 -3.75 8.08
C ARG A 36 0.12 -3.01 8.56
N ARG A 37 0.09 -1.67 8.55
CA ARG A 37 1.17 -0.81 9.06
C ARG A 37 0.56 0.34 9.86
N HIS A 38 1.19 0.76 10.97
CA HIS A 38 0.69 1.83 11.84
C HIS A 38 -0.77 1.64 12.27
N ARG A 39 -1.16 0.40 12.60
CA ARG A 39 -2.55 0.01 12.94
C ARG A 39 -3.60 0.31 11.86
N LYS A 40 -3.19 0.64 10.63
CA LYS A 40 -4.08 0.87 9.47
C LYS A 40 -3.90 -0.24 8.43
N VAL A 41 -4.98 -0.57 7.75
CA VAL A 41 -4.98 -1.51 6.63
C VAL A 41 -4.79 -0.73 5.32
N MET A 42 -3.85 -1.16 4.49
CA MET A 42 -3.55 -0.54 3.20
C MET A 42 -3.37 -1.59 2.11
N VAL A 43 -3.65 -1.20 0.87
CA VAL A 43 -3.30 -1.99 -0.32
C VAL A 43 -2.11 -1.34 -1.01
N ILE A 44 -1.07 -2.14 -1.22
CA ILE A 44 0.07 -1.78 -2.05
C ILE A 44 -0.01 -2.54 -3.38
N CYS A 45 0.38 -1.86 -4.44
CA CYS A 45 0.50 -2.41 -5.78
C CYS A 45 1.58 -1.62 -6.53
N THR A 46 2.17 -2.23 -7.54
CA THR A 46 3.04 -1.56 -8.51
C THR A 46 2.27 -0.49 -9.29
N ASN A 47 0.98 -0.72 -9.55
CA ASN A 47 0.11 0.26 -10.20
C ASN A 47 -0.41 1.30 -9.18
N PRO A 48 -0.19 2.61 -9.41
CA PRO A 48 -0.73 3.71 -8.62
C PRO A 48 -2.21 3.64 -8.30
N LYS A 49 -3.02 3.24 -9.27
CA LYS A 49 -4.48 3.37 -9.23
C LYS A 49 -5.13 2.50 -8.14
N HIS A 50 -4.42 1.45 -7.70
CA HIS A 50 -4.89 0.46 -6.74
C HIS A 50 -4.42 0.74 -5.30
N LYS A 51 -3.54 1.73 -5.06
CA LYS A 51 -3.08 2.09 -3.72
C LYS A 51 -4.24 2.67 -2.91
N GLN A 52 -4.55 2.01 -1.79
CA GLN A 52 -5.70 2.36 -0.95
C GLN A 52 -5.35 2.32 0.54
N ARG A 53 -6.01 3.16 1.35
CA ARG A 53 -5.93 3.17 2.81
C ARG A 53 -7.32 3.08 3.43
N GLN A 54 -7.46 2.26 4.47
CA GLN A 54 -8.67 2.21 5.30
C GLN A 54 -8.74 3.45 6.20
N GLY A 55 -9.82 4.21 6.06
CA GLY A 55 -10.11 5.40 6.89
C GLY A 55 -9.58 6.70 6.32
#